data_AF-A0A9X1SRU6-F1
#
_entry.id   AF-A0A9X1SRU6-F1
#
_cell.length_a   1.000
_cell.length_b   1.000
_cell.length_c   1.000
_cell.angle_alpha   90.00
_cell.angle_beta   90.00
_cell.angle_gamma   90.00
#
_symmetry.space_group_name_H-M   'P 1'
#
loop_
_entity.id
_entity.type
_entity.pdbx_description
1 polymer ?
#
loop_
_entity_poly.entity_id
_entity_poly.type
_entity_poly.pdbx_seq_one_letter_code
_entity_poly.pdbx_strand_id
1 'polypeptide(L)'
;MTQPKFYTCTCVITENDDQRVAFVIDGREYSSPESYEQARRSAWHELNRRRVIAEFITEAVHPQDGPRTLPSWDDFRSTLDRRFPIPGQD
;
A
#
# COMPACT_ATOMS: atom_id res chain seq x y z
N MET A 1 18.49 18.43 12.85
CA MET A 1 17.59 17.27 12.65
C MET A 1 17.29 17.21 11.16
N THR A 2 17.79 16.19 10.47
CA THR A 2 17.55 16.02 9.03
C THR A 2 16.13 15.51 8.86
N GLN A 3 15.27 16.24 8.14
CA GLN A 3 13.93 15.77 7.84
C GLN A 3 14.01 14.40 7.13
N PRO A 4 13.13 13.44 7.45
CA PRO A 4 13.10 12.17 6.76
C PRO A 4 12.79 12.42 5.29
N LYS A 5 13.64 11.90 4.41
CA LYS A 5 13.49 12.06 2.95
C LYS A 5 12.49 11.08 2.34
N PHE A 6 12.13 10.04 3.09
CA PHE A 6 11.31 8.93 2.60
C PHE A 6 10.21 8.60 3.60
N TYR A 7 9.13 8.02 3.06
CA TYR A 7 7.99 7.56 3.82
C TYR A 7 7.63 6.14 3.40
N THR A 8 7.16 5.33 4.34
CA THR A 8 6.47 4.08 4.02
C THR A 8 4.99 4.25 4.23
N CYS A 9 4.17 3.70 3.33
CA CYS A 9 2.74 3.58 3.52
C CYS A 9 2.37 2.11 3.70
N THR A 10 1.99 1.72 4.90
CA THR A 10 1.52 0.37 5.21
C THR A 10 0.01 0.33 5.04
N CYS A 11 -0.49 -0.57 4.19
CA CYS A 11 -1.92 -0.78 4.02
C CYS A 11 -2.39 -1.94 4.89
N VAL A 12 -3.37 -1.68 5.75
CA VAL A 12 -4.08 -2.68 6.54
C VAL A 12 -5.46 -2.84 5.93
N ILE A 13 -5.87 -4.07 5.66
CA ILE A 13 -7.22 -4.38 5.14
C ILE A 13 -8.02 -5.07 6.22
N THR A 14 -9.32 -4.78 6.25
CA THR A 14 -10.28 -5.43 7.15
C THR A 14 -11.15 -6.40 6.36
N GLU A 15 -11.12 -7.68 6.73
CA GLU A 15 -11.88 -8.75 6.11
C GLU A 15 -12.50 -9.67 7.15
N ASN A 16 -13.82 -9.86 7.10
CA ASN A 16 -14.56 -10.65 8.11
C ASN A 16 -14.22 -10.22 9.55
N ASP A 17 -14.15 -8.91 9.78
CA ASP A 17 -13.78 -8.26 11.05
C ASP A 17 -12.32 -8.53 11.52
N ASP A 18 -11.48 -9.16 10.69
CA ASP A 18 -10.05 -9.35 10.94
C ASP A 18 -9.22 -8.29 10.21
N GLN A 19 -8.27 -7.68 10.92
CA GLN A 19 -7.35 -6.70 10.35
C GLN A 19 -6.00 -7.35 10.04
N ARG A 20 -5.55 -7.21 8.79
CA ARG A 20 -4.24 -7.73 8.37
C ARG A 20 -3.46 -6.74 7.53
N VAL A 21 -2.15 -6.76 7.71
CA VAL A 21 -1.24 -5.99 6.85
C VAL A 21 -1.22 -6.63 5.47
N ALA A 22 -1.64 -5.85 4.47
CA ALA A 22 -1.84 -6.32 3.11
C ALA A 22 -0.59 -6.14 2.25
N PHE A 23 -0.01 -4.94 2.29
CA PHE A 23 1.17 -4.54 1.52
C PHE A 23 1.81 -3.29 2.12
N VAL A 24 3.02 -3.00 1.66
CA VAL A 24 3.72 -1.74 1.93
C VAL A 24 4.08 -1.04 0.62
N ILE A 25 4.01 0.29 0.63
CA ILE A 25 4.59 1.15 -0.39
C ILE A 25 5.79 1.82 0.26
N ASP A 26 7.00 1.37 -0.07
CA ASP A 26 8.23 1.93 0.48
C ASP A 26 8.74 3.06 -0.42
N GLY A 27 8.70 4.30 0.05
CA GLY A 27 9.14 5.48 -0.71
C GLY A 27 10.60 5.42 -1.14
N ARG A 28 11.43 4.54 -0.54
CA ARG A 28 12.83 4.32 -0.94
C ARG A 28 12.96 3.58 -2.28
N GLU A 29 11.93 2.84 -2.69
CA GLU A 29 11.88 2.11 -3.96
C GLU A 29 11.51 3.01 -5.15
N TYR A 30 11.06 4.24 -4.88
CA TYR A 30 10.62 5.18 -5.88
C TYR A 30 11.67 6.25 -6.15
N SER A 31 11.90 6.57 -7.42
CA SER A 31 12.88 7.59 -7.83
C SER A 31 12.48 9.01 -7.43
N SER A 32 11.23 9.24 -7.05
CA SER A 32 10.70 10.56 -6.71
C SER A 32 9.46 10.48 -5.79
N PRO A 33 9.23 11.50 -4.94
CA PRO A 33 8.05 11.55 -4.07
C PRO A 33 6.73 11.53 -4.84
N GLU A 34 6.70 12.07 -6.06
CA GLU A 34 5.54 12.00 -6.94
C GLU A 34 5.21 10.58 -7.39
N SER A 35 6.21 9.73 -7.62
CA SER A 35 5.99 8.32 -7.99
C SER A 35 5.46 7.52 -6.80
N TYR A 36 5.96 7.79 -5.60
CA TYR A 36 5.42 7.25 -4.36
C TYR A 36 3.94 7.65 -4.15
N GLU A 37 3.62 8.94 -4.31
CA GLU A 37 2.24 9.42 -4.17
C GLU A 37 1.31 8.84 -5.24
N GLN A 38 1.78 8.66 -6.47
CA GLN A 38 1.01 7.99 -7.51
C GLN A 38 0.71 6.52 -7.16
N ALA A 39 1.69 5.78 -6.65
CA ALA A 39 1.47 4.40 -6.18
C ALA A 39 0.43 4.36 -5.04
N ARG A 40 0.56 5.26 -4.06
CA ARG A 40 -0.39 5.38 -2.93
C ARG A 40 -1.81 5.69 -3.40
N ARG A 41 -1.97 6.65 -4.31
CA ARG A 41 -3.27 7.00 -4.90
C ARG A 41 -3.86 5.86 -5.72
N SER A 42 -3.04 5.18 -6.53
CA SER A 42 -3.46 4.01 -7.30
C SER A 42 -3.99 2.91 -6.38
N ALA A 43 -3.29 2.64 -5.29
CA ALA A 43 -3.72 1.65 -4.30
C ALA A 43 -5.05 2.03 -3.67
N TRP A 44 -5.19 3.27 -3.20
CA TRP A 44 -6.43 3.78 -2.62
C TRP A 44 -7.63 3.70 -3.58
N HIS A 45 -7.44 4.10 -4.84
CA HIS A 45 -8.50 4.04 -5.85
C HIS A 45 -8.95 2.61 -6.15
N GLU A 46 -8.01 1.68 -6.29
CA GLU A 46 -8.31 0.28 -6.61
C GLU A 46 -9.04 -0.41 -5.45
N LEU A 47 -8.59 -0.21 -4.20
CA LEU A 47 -9.27 -0.74 -3.02
C LEU A 47 -10.69 -0.19 -2.87
N ASN A 48 -10.88 1.12 -3.07
CA ASN A 48 -12.22 1.73 -3.06
C ASN A 48 -13.13 1.22 -4.16
N ARG A 49 -12.61 1.06 -5.38
CA ARG A 49 -13.37 0.51 -6.51
C ARG A 49 -13.91 -0.89 -6.18
N ARG A 50 -13.14 -1.69 -5.44
CA ARG A 50 -13.47 -3.04 -4.99
C ARG A 50 -14.23 -3.07 -3.65
N ARG A 51 -14.51 -1.90 -3.06
CA ARG A 51 -15.15 -1.75 -1.74
C ARG A 51 -14.41 -2.48 -0.61
N VAL A 52 -13.09 -2.55 -0.70
CA VAL A 52 -12.24 -3.12 0.35
C VAL A 52 -12.06 -2.08 1.45
N ILE A 53 -12.40 -2.44 2.68
CA ILE A 53 -12.17 -1.60 3.85
C ILE A 53 -10.66 -1.64 4.15
N ALA A 54 -10.00 -0.49 4.06
CA ALA A 54 -8.56 -0.40 4.22
C ALA A 54 -8.13 0.88 4.95
N GLU A 55 -7.06 0.78 5.73
CA GLU A 55 -6.39 1.87 6.42
C GLU A 55 -4.96 2.03 5.90
N PHE A 56 -4.54 3.27 5.67
CA PHE A 56 -3.22 3.61 5.15
C PHE A 56 -2.42 4.32 6.24
N ILE A 57 -1.46 3.61 6.82
CA ILE A 57 -0.60 4.11 7.89
C ILE A 57 0.69 4.62 7.26
N THR A 58 0.93 5.92 7.35
CA THR A 58 2.14 6.55 6.77
C THR A 58 3.14 6.87 7.86
N GLU A 59 4.36 6.39 7.69
CA GLU A 59 5.46 6.56 8.64
C GLU A 59 6.69 7.11 7.92
N ALA A 60 7.45 7.96 8.60
CA ALA A 60 8.76 8.39 8.12
C ALA A 60 9.76 7.22 8.22
N VAL A 61 10.61 7.05 7.20
CA VAL A 61 11.62 6.00 7.19
C VAL A 61 13.00 6.57 6.84
N HIS A 62 14.04 6.08 7.50
CA HIS A 62 15.41 6.39 7.14
C HIS A 62 15.90 5.47 6.01
N PRO A 63 16.80 5.95 5.14
CA PRO A 63 17.37 5.14 4.07
C PRO A 63 18.20 3.95 4.60
N GLN A 64 18.61 3.99 5.86
CA GLN A 64 19.39 2.93 6.52
C GLN A 64 18.52 1.91 7.27
N ASP A 65 17.22 2.14 7.39
CA ASP A 65 16.32 1.13 7.97
C ASP A 65 16.32 -0.14 7.12
N GLY A 66 16.09 -1.30 7.74
CA GLY A 66 16.01 -2.56 7.02
C GLY A 66 14.92 -2.57 5.93
N PRO A 67 15.03 -3.47 4.93
CA PRO A 67 13.94 -3.69 3.99
C PRO A 67 12.71 -4.20 4.74
N ARG A 68 11.52 -3.74 4.34
CA ARG A 68 10.26 -4.29 4.86
C ARG A 68 10.08 -5.69 4.27
N THR A 69 9.67 -6.66 5.10
CA THR A 69 9.38 -8.04 4.68
C THR A 69 7.94 -8.22 4.17
N LEU A 70 7.24 -7.13 3.92
CA LEU A 70 5.86 -7.11 3.46
C LEU A 70 5.83 -7.09 1.93
N PRO A 71 4.79 -7.65 1.29
CA PRO A 71 4.65 -7.57 -0.15
C PRO A 71 4.50 -6.11 -0.61
N SER A 72 4.97 -5.83 -1.82
CA SER A 72 4.79 -4.53 -2.46
C SER A 72 3.32 -4.33 -2.89
N TRP A 73 2.95 -3.08 -3.21
CA TRP A 73 1.64 -2.80 -3.83
C TRP A 73 1.44 -3.60 -5.12
N ASP A 74 2.46 -3.75 -5.96
CA ASP A 74 2.33 -4.44 -7.25
C ASP A 74 2.12 -5.96 -7.08
N ASP A 75 2.86 -6.57 -6.16
CA ASP A 75 2.66 -7.97 -5.76
C ASP A 75 1.23 -8.20 -5.25
N PHE A 76 0.76 -7.33 -4.36
CA PHE A 76 -0.59 -7.43 -3.83
C PHE A 76 -1.65 -7.19 -4.91
N ARG A 77 -1.45 -6.20 -5.79
CA ARG A 77 -2.36 -5.87 -6.89
C ARG A 77 -2.56 -7.06 -7.83
N SER A 78 -1.53 -7.84 -8.08
CA SER A 78 -1.60 -9.07 -8.87
C SER A 78 -2.52 -10.14 -8.25
N THR A 79 -2.77 -10.07 -6.94
CA THR A 79 -3.69 -10.98 -6.22
C THR A 79 -5.11 -10.43 -6.07
N LEU A 80 -5.33 -9.14 -6.32
CA LEU A 80 -6.59 -8.46 -6.04
C LEU A 80 -7.78 -9.04 -6.81
N ASP A 81 -7.57 -9.40 -8.08
CA ASP A 81 -8.65 -9.93 -8.94
C ASP A 81 -9.31 -11.17 -8.34
N ARG A 82 -8.48 -12.10 -7.86
CA ARG A 82 -8.94 -13.34 -7.22
C ARG A 82 -9.49 -13.11 -5.80
N ARG A 83 -8.95 -12.15 -5.06
CA ARG A 83 -9.23 -11.96 -3.63
C ARG A 83 -10.41 -11.01 -3.37
N PHE A 84 -10.56 -10.00 -4.21
CA PHE A 84 -11.57 -8.95 -4.12
C PHE A 84 -12.10 -8.60 -5.51
N PRO A 85 -12.96 -9.44 -6.09
CA PRO A 85 -13.55 -9.15 -7.39
C PRO A 85 -14.33 -7.82 -7.33
N ILE A 86 -14.36 -7.10 -8.45
CA ILE A 86 -15.11 -5.86 -8.54
C ILE A 86 -16.60 -6.20 -8.52
N PRO A 87 -17.41 -5.64 -7.61
CA PRO A 87 -18.83 -5.95 -7.54
C PRO A 87 -19.54 -5.53 -8.84
N GLY A 88 -20.25 -6.47 -9.46
CA GLY A 88 -21.03 -6.23 -10.69
C GLY A 88 -20.24 -6.33 -12.01
N GLN A 89 -19.02 -6.87 -11.98
CA GLN A 89 -18.34 -7.37 -13.17
C GLN A 89 -18.53 -8.89 -13.25
N ASP A 90 -19.65 -9.33 -13.81
CA ASP A 90 -19.87 -10.66 -14.39
C ASP A 90 -20.14 -10.48 -15.88
#